data_AF-A0A957LPI4-F1
#
_entry.id   AF-A0A957LPI4-F1
#
_cell.length_a   1.000
_cell.length_b   1.000
_cell.length_c   1.000
_cell.angle_alpha   90.00
_cell.angle_beta   90.00
_cell.angle_gamma   90.00
#
_symmetry.space_group_name_H-M   'P 1'
#
loop_
_entity.id
_entity.type
_entity.pdbx_description
1 polymer ?
#
loop_
_entity_poly.entity_id
_entity_poly.type
_entity_poly.pdbx_seq_one_letter_code
_entity_poly.pdbx_strand_id
1 'polypeptide(L)'
;MSVQLAASSKIGANGRDAAAAGGHETVFVDQFTNGILDPNKPMLGPVRDGGHIIANTAPGCWGPMITPEIRGGHEVTMPVAVAGAEVGDAIVIRIKDITVTSLATASGNDQMMSGRFLGDPYVAGKCPECGELYPKTVLKG
;
A
#
# COMPACT_ATOMS: atom_id res chain seq x y z
N MET A 1 7.01 -4.80 7.41
CA MET A 1 8.14 -3.88 7.15
C MET A 1 7.61 -2.47 7.31
N SER A 2 8.29 -1.62 8.07
CA SER A 2 7.96 -0.19 8.15
C SER A 2 8.94 0.59 7.29
N VAL A 3 8.42 1.48 6.45
CA VAL A 3 9.23 2.34 5.57
C VAL A 3 8.99 3.78 5.94
N GLN A 4 10.06 4.50 6.26
CA GLN A 4 10.01 5.95 6.44
C GLN A 4 10.52 6.62 5.17
N LEU A 5 9.72 7.51 4.61
CA LEU A 5 9.96 8.16 3.33
C LEU A 5 9.89 9.67 3.54
N ALA A 6 10.72 10.43 2.84
CA ALA A 6 10.53 11.86 2.68
C ALA A 6 10.03 12.14 1.26
N ALA A 7 8.87 12.78 1.15
CA ALA A 7 8.26 13.12 -0.14
C ALA A 7 8.57 14.58 -0.47
N SER A 8 9.06 14.85 -1.68
CA SER A 8 9.20 16.21 -2.18
C SER A 8 8.80 16.30 -3.65
N SER A 9 8.00 17.29 -4.01
CA SER A 9 7.66 17.57 -5.41
C SER A 9 8.71 18.49 -6.02
N LYS A 10 9.33 18.08 -7.13
CA LYS A 10 10.11 19.02 -7.96
C LYS A 10 9.21 19.51 -9.08
N ILE A 11 8.90 20.80 -9.02
CA ILE A 11 8.19 21.55 -10.06
C ILE A 11 8.97 21.39 -11.38
N GLY A 12 8.28 20.92 -12.43
CA GLY A 12 8.81 20.93 -13.80
C GLY A 12 9.22 22.34 -14.23
N ALA A 13 9.99 22.48 -15.31
CA ALA A 13 10.72 23.67 -15.76
C ALA A 13 9.98 25.04 -15.90
N ASN A 14 8.74 25.18 -15.46
CA ASN A 14 8.02 26.45 -15.37
C ASN A 14 8.01 26.95 -13.92
N GLY A 15 8.92 27.88 -13.61
CA GLY A 15 9.06 28.51 -12.31
C GLY A 15 7.77 29.12 -11.77
N ARG A 16 7.02 28.35 -10.98
CA ARG A 16 6.01 28.81 -10.06
C ARG A 16 6.59 28.68 -8.67
N ASP A 17 6.57 29.76 -7.88
CA ASP A 17 6.89 29.68 -6.47
C ASP A 17 5.90 28.72 -5.80
N ALA A 18 6.41 27.68 -5.13
CA ALA A 18 5.61 26.78 -4.32
C ALA A 18 5.02 27.58 -3.15
N ALA A 19 3.85 28.18 -3.35
CA ALA A 19 3.03 28.61 -2.24
C ALA A 19 2.87 27.40 -1.32
N ALA A 20 3.12 27.57 -0.02
CA ALA A 20 3.05 26.50 0.97
C ALA A 20 1.62 25.94 1.03
N ALA A 21 1.33 24.98 0.14
CA ALA A 21 0.09 24.23 0.18
C ALA A 21 0.07 23.48 1.51
N GLY A 22 -0.96 23.74 2.32
CA GLY A 22 -1.11 23.12 3.63
C GLY A 22 -1.07 21.59 3.52
N GLY A 23 -0.35 20.95 4.45
CA GLY A 23 -0.21 19.50 4.52
C GLY A 23 0.42 19.07 5.83
N HIS A 24 0.27 17.80 6.18
CA HIS A 24 0.82 17.24 7.41
C HIS A 24 2.34 17.08 7.32
N GLU A 25 3.04 17.33 8.44
CA GLU A 25 4.46 17.02 8.60
C GLU A 25 4.74 15.53 8.37
N THR A 26 3.90 14.68 8.95
CA THR A 26 4.02 13.22 8.91
C THR A 26 2.66 12.61 8.64
N VAL A 27 2.59 11.65 7.72
CA VAL A 27 1.41 10.81 7.47
C VAL A 27 1.76 9.36 7.81
N PHE A 28 0.96 8.74 8.68
CA PHE A 28 1.06 7.32 8.98
C PHE A 28 0.12 6.53 8.09
N VAL A 29 0.59 5.41 7.56
CA VAL A 29 -0.18 4.52 6.69
C VAL A 29 -0.20 3.12 7.29
N ASP A 30 -1.36 2.76 7.83
CA ASP A 30 -1.68 1.47 8.45
C ASP A 30 -2.84 0.75 7.73
N GLN A 31 -3.35 1.35 6.66
CA GLN A 31 -4.41 0.80 5.82
C GLN A 31 -3.88 0.35 4.47
N PHE A 32 -4.51 -0.69 3.93
CA PHE A 32 -4.20 -1.25 2.63
C PHE A 32 -5.29 -0.93 1.62
N THR A 33 -4.97 -1.09 0.35
CA THR A 33 -6.00 -1.06 -0.70
C THR A 33 -6.85 -2.35 -0.65
N ASN A 34 -7.71 -2.53 -1.65
CA ASN A 34 -8.47 -3.77 -1.86
C ASN A 34 -7.95 -4.52 -3.09
N GLY A 35 -6.63 -4.59 -3.24
CA GLY A 35 -5.89 -5.20 -4.34
C GLY A 35 -5.85 -4.37 -5.62
N ILE A 36 -6.45 -3.17 -5.63
CA ILE A 36 -6.65 -2.34 -6.81
C ILE A 36 -6.36 -0.88 -6.46
N LEU A 37 -5.44 -0.28 -7.21
CA LEU A 37 -5.23 1.17 -7.25
C LEU A 37 -6.25 1.80 -8.20
N ASP A 38 -7.05 2.71 -7.67
CA ASP A 38 -8.10 3.41 -8.41
C ASP A 38 -7.94 4.92 -8.14
N PRO A 39 -7.70 5.74 -9.18
CA PRO A 39 -7.49 7.17 -9.02
C PRO A 39 -8.73 7.92 -8.51
N ASN A 40 -9.92 7.29 -8.53
CA ASN A 40 -11.15 7.87 -8.02
C ASN A 40 -11.42 7.54 -6.54
N LYS A 41 -10.58 6.69 -5.93
CA LYS A 41 -10.68 6.37 -4.50
C LYS A 41 -9.92 7.40 -3.64
N PRO A 42 -10.34 7.59 -2.38
CA PRO A 42 -9.67 8.51 -1.48
C PRO A 42 -8.21 8.11 -1.22
N MET A 43 -7.36 9.11 -1.05
CA MET A 43 -5.99 8.98 -0.57
C MET A 43 -5.89 9.48 0.88
N LEU A 44 -4.87 9.04 1.62
CA LEU A 44 -4.53 9.60 2.92
C LEU A 44 -3.79 10.94 2.77
N GLY A 45 -3.70 11.71 3.85
CA GLY A 45 -2.98 12.99 3.88
C GLY A 45 -3.84 14.20 3.50
N PRO A 46 -3.27 15.26 2.90
CA PRO A 46 -1.99 15.28 2.19
C PRO A 46 -0.75 15.47 3.09
N VAL A 47 0.39 14.91 2.66
CA VAL A 47 1.71 15.23 3.22
C VAL A 47 2.25 16.50 2.57
N ARG A 48 2.88 17.39 3.36
CA ARG A 48 3.52 18.59 2.79
C ARG A 48 4.78 18.23 1.98
N ASP A 49 5.20 19.10 1.07
CA ASP A 49 6.52 19.00 0.44
C ASP A 49 7.63 19.00 1.51
N GLY A 50 8.53 18.03 1.42
CA GLY A 50 9.58 17.77 2.41
C GLY A 50 9.10 17.08 3.69
N GLY A 51 7.83 16.68 3.79
CA GLY A 51 7.27 15.93 4.91
C GLY A 51 7.61 14.43 4.84
N HIS A 52 7.11 13.68 5.83
CA HIS A 52 7.42 12.27 6.04
C HIS A 52 6.20 11.36 5.87
N ILE A 53 6.41 10.18 5.31
CA ILE A 53 5.43 9.10 5.27
C ILE A 53 6.01 7.92 6.05
N ILE A 54 5.25 7.37 6.99
CA ILE A 54 5.60 6.16 7.72
C ILE A 54 4.57 5.10 7.37
N ALA A 55 4.98 4.09 6.60
CA ALA A 55 4.08 3.08 6.06
C ALA A 55 4.39 1.69 6.60
N ASN A 56 3.40 1.02 7.18
CA ASN A 56 3.45 -0.39 7.52
C ASN A 56 2.96 -1.21 6.32
N THR A 57 3.87 -1.88 5.63
CA THR A 57 3.52 -2.63 4.41
C THR A 57 2.95 -4.01 4.74
N ALA A 58 2.09 -4.51 3.86
CA ALA A 58 1.60 -5.88 3.93
C ALA A 58 2.77 -6.89 3.88
N PRO A 59 2.61 -8.08 4.49
CA PRO A 59 3.62 -9.12 4.47
C PRO A 59 3.76 -9.75 3.07
N GLY A 60 4.73 -9.28 2.28
CA GLY A 60 5.19 -9.89 1.01
C GLY A 60 4.15 -10.01 -0.11
N CYS A 61 4.59 -10.45 -1.30
CA CYS A 61 3.73 -10.64 -2.49
C CYS A 61 2.75 -11.84 -2.39
N TRP A 62 2.51 -12.32 -1.17
CA TRP A 62 1.68 -13.47 -0.84
C TRP A 62 0.69 -13.15 0.30
N GLY A 63 0.45 -11.87 0.58
CA GLY A 63 -0.45 -11.39 1.64
C GLY A 63 -1.77 -12.17 1.74
N PRO A 64 -2.53 -12.40 0.66
CA PRO A 64 -3.78 -13.17 0.67
C PRO A 64 -3.64 -14.63 1.10
N MET A 65 -2.46 -15.24 0.91
CA MET A 65 -2.25 -16.65 1.26
C MET A 65 -2.08 -16.85 2.77
N ILE A 66 -1.50 -15.87 3.46
CA ILE A 66 -1.27 -15.91 4.92
C ILE A 66 -2.39 -15.18 5.67
N THR A 67 -2.92 -14.11 5.07
CA THR A 67 -3.95 -13.24 5.61
C THR A 67 -5.10 -13.18 4.59
N PRO A 68 -6.05 -14.13 4.62
CA PRO A 68 -7.11 -14.26 3.61
C PRO A 68 -8.00 -13.03 3.41
N GLU A 69 -8.00 -12.10 4.38
CA GLU A 69 -8.73 -10.84 4.29
C GLU A 69 -8.07 -9.83 3.33
N ILE A 70 -6.76 -9.99 3.08
CA ILE A 70 -6.04 -9.23 2.05
C ILE A 70 -6.46 -9.78 0.68
N ARG A 71 -6.81 -8.87 -0.23
CA ARG A 71 -7.43 -9.26 -1.50
C ARG A 71 -6.42 -9.47 -2.60
N GLY A 72 -5.39 -8.63 -2.72
CA GLY A 72 -4.39 -8.75 -3.78
C GLY A 72 -3.10 -9.44 -3.33
N GLY A 73 -2.53 -10.30 -4.18
CA GLY A 73 -1.19 -10.85 -3.98
C GLY A 73 -0.13 -9.76 -3.79
N HIS A 74 -0.29 -8.65 -4.51
CA HIS A 74 0.54 -7.45 -4.41
C HIS A 74 -0.23 -6.31 -3.73
N GLU A 75 -0.91 -6.59 -2.62
CA GLU A 75 -1.62 -5.56 -1.87
C GLU A 75 -0.68 -4.45 -1.43
N VAL A 76 -1.02 -3.21 -1.77
CA VAL A 76 -0.24 -2.03 -1.41
C VAL A 76 -0.92 -1.25 -0.30
N THR A 77 -0.13 -0.46 0.41
CA THR A 77 -0.64 0.54 1.36
C THR A 77 -1.50 1.56 0.64
N MET A 78 -2.48 2.15 1.34
CA MET A 78 -3.29 3.24 0.78
C MET A 78 -2.40 4.37 0.25
N PRO A 79 -2.70 4.93 -0.94
CA PRO A 79 -1.92 6.05 -1.48
C PRO A 79 -2.00 7.27 -0.57
N VAL A 80 -0.94 8.08 -0.59
CA VAL A 80 -0.84 9.34 0.17
C VAL A 80 -0.80 10.50 -0.82
N ALA A 81 -1.70 11.46 -0.65
CA ALA A 81 -1.69 12.69 -1.42
C ALA A 81 -0.49 13.58 -1.01
N VAL A 82 0.11 14.26 -1.97
CA VAL A 82 1.16 15.27 -1.73
C VAL A 82 0.55 16.65 -1.94
N ALA A 83 0.69 17.54 -0.95
CA ALA A 83 0.10 18.87 -0.98
C ALA A 83 0.64 19.67 -2.17
N GLY A 84 -0.28 20.20 -2.99
CA GLY A 84 0.07 21.02 -4.15
C GLY A 84 0.58 20.26 -5.38
N ALA A 85 0.64 18.92 -5.35
CA ALA A 85 1.02 18.13 -6.53
C ALA A 85 -0.12 18.06 -7.56
N GLU A 86 0.22 18.31 -8.82
CA GLU A 86 -0.70 18.26 -9.97
C GLU A 86 -0.32 17.14 -10.96
N VAL A 87 -1.26 16.82 -11.85
CA VAL A 87 -1.00 15.84 -12.94
C VAL A 87 0.11 16.36 -13.84
N GLY A 88 1.16 15.55 -14.00
CA GLY A 88 2.36 15.91 -14.77
C GLY A 88 3.56 16.29 -13.90
N ASP A 89 3.36 16.51 -12.59
CA ASP A 89 4.46 16.72 -11.66
C ASP A 89 5.20 15.41 -11.35
N ALA A 90 6.46 15.56 -10.92
CA ALA A 90 7.26 14.46 -10.39
C ALA A 90 7.28 14.50 -8.87
N ILE A 91 6.96 13.35 -8.25
CA ILE A 91 7.14 13.14 -6.81
C ILE A 91 8.49 12.45 -6.58
N VAL A 92 9.37 13.12 -5.87
CA VAL A 92 10.66 12.59 -5.43
C VAL A 92 10.48 11.97 -4.05
N ILE A 93 10.80 10.69 -3.94
CA ILE A 93 10.72 9.97 -2.68
C ILE A 93 12.12 9.54 -2.26
N ARG A 94 12.52 9.92 -1.05
CA ARG A 94 13.74 9.43 -0.42
C ARG A 94 13.38 8.43 0.67
N ILE A 95 13.79 7.18 0.49
CA ILE A 95 13.73 6.18 1.56
C ILE A 95 14.74 6.59 2.65
N LYS A 96 14.25 6.81 3.86
CA LYS A 96 15.05 7.19 5.04
C LYS A 96 15.45 5.97 5.85
N ASP A 97 14.49 5.09 6.10
CA ASP A 97 14.67 3.87 6.87
C ASP A 97 13.76 2.75 6.36
N ILE A 98 14.22 1.52 6.51
CA ILE A 98 13.44 0.30 6.33
C ILE A 98 13.68 -0.59 7.55
N THR A 99 12.63 -0.83 8.32
CA THR A 99 12.68 -1.74 9.46
C THR A 99 11.87 -3.00 9.18
N VAL A 100 12.52 -4.16 9.26
CA VAL A 100 11.88 -5.47 9.12
C VAL A 100 11.19 -5.82 10.44
N THR A 101 9.86 -5.93 10.41
CA THR A 101 9.03 -6.17 11.61
C THR A 101 8.77 -7.66 11.88
N SER A 102 9.13 -8.54 10.94
CA SER A 102 8.99 -9.99 11.08
C SER A 102 10.10 -10.70 10.32
N LEU A 103 10.71 -11.71 10.94
CA LEU A 103 11.68 -12.60 10.32
C LEU A 103 11.04 -13.75 9.55
N ALA A 104 9.70 -13.87 9.60
CA ALA A 104 8.98 -14.84 8.77
C ALA A 104 9.14 -14.42 7.29
N THR A 105 9.89 -15.22 6.55
CA THR A 105 10.08 -15.02 5.11
C THR A 105 9.18 -15.98 4.35
N ALA A 106 8.58 -15.50 3.27
CA ALA A 106 7.85 -16.34 2.32
C ALA A 106 8.64 -16.31 1.01
N SER A 107 9.46 -17.34 0.77
CA SER A 107 9.93 -17.67 -0.58
C SER A 107 9.01 -18.75 -1.13
N GLY A 108 8.15 -18.39 -2.07
CA GLY A 108 7.19 -19.33 -2.67
C GLY A 108 7.55 -19.63 -4.11
N ASN A 109 7.67 -20.91 -4.45
CA ASN A 109 7.19 -21.38 -5.74
C ASN A 109 5.68 -21.63 -5.57
N ASP A 110 4.87 -21.25 -6.54
CA ASP A 110 3.43 -21.27 -6.38
C ASP A 110 2.77 -22.44 -7.12
N GLN A 111 1.67 -22.91 -6.56
CA GLN A 111 0.77 -23.85 -7.21
C GLN A 111 -0.65 -23.42 -6.92
N MET A 112 -1.43 -23.25 -7.98
CA MET A 112 -2.83 -22.88 -7.88
C MET A 112 -3.62 -24.06 -7.31
N MET A 113 -4.30 -23.83 -6.18
CA MET A 113 -5.09 -24.87 -5.53
C MET A 113 -6.55 -24.80 -5.98
N SER A 114 -6.97 -25.77 -6.79
CA SER A 114 -8.34 -25.83 -7.32
C SER A 114 -9.39 -25.72 -6.23
N GLY A 115 -10.46 -24.97 -6.50
CA GLY A 115 -11.58 -24.79 -5.55
C GLY A 115 -11.36 -23.70 -4.50
N ARG A 116 -10.19 -23.04 -4.46
CA ARG A 116 -9.87 -21.98 -3.48
C ARG A 116 -9.89 -20.56 -4.04
N PHE A 117 -10.39 -20.39 -5.25
CA PHE A 117 -10.52 -19.08 -5.87
C PHE A 117 -11.72 -19.02 -6.82
N LEU A 118 -12.12 -17.80 -7.19
CA LEU A 118 -13.14 -17.51 -8.19
C LEU A 118 -12.51 -16.72 -9.35
N GLY A 119 -12.05 -17.42 -10.39
CA GLY A 119 -11.34 -16.79 -11.52
C GLY A 119 -9.85 -16.70 -11.25
N ASP A 120 -9.34 -15.50 -10.95
CA ASP A 120 -7.92 -15.26 -10.73
C ASP A 120 -7.50 -15.64 -9.29
N PRO A 121 -6.54 -16.57 -9.12
CA PRO A 121 -6.09 -17.03 -7.80
C PRO A 121 -5.38 -15.97 -6.95
N TYR A 122 -4.85 -14.89 -7.55
CA TYR A 122 -4.10 -13.86 -6.82
C TYR A 122 -4.97 -12.73 -6.28
N VAL A 123 -6.20 -12.60 -6.78
CA VAL A 123 -7.09 -11.50 -6.39
C VAL A 123 -8.48 -11.95 -5.94
N ALA A 124 -8.84 -13.22 -6.13
CA ALA A 124 -10.18 -13.74 -5.88
C ALA A 124 -10.19 -15.02 -5.03
N GLY A 125 -9.43 -15.02 -3.94
CA GLY A 125 -9.38 -16.12 -2.97
C GLY A 125 -10.73 -16.36 -2.28
N LYS A 126 -11.08 -17.63 -2.07
CA LYS A 126 -12.31 -18.06 -1.40
C LYS A 126 -12.06 -19.22 -0.43
N CYS A 127 -12.89 -19.33 0.60
CA CYS A 127 -12.89 -20.47 1.50
C CYS A 127 -13.34 -21.74 0.76
N PRO A 128 -12.55 -22.83 0.77
CA PRO A 128 -12.96 -24.08 0.12
C PRO A 128 -14.13 -24.79 0.82
N GLU A 129 -14.41 -24.48 2.09
CA GLU A 129 -15.44 -25.14 2.88
C GLU A 129 -16.80 -24.44 2.77
N CYS A 130 -16.82 -23.10 2.95
CA CYS A 130 -18.06 -22.32 2.97
C CYS A 130 -18.24 -21.39 1.76
N GLY A 131 -17.23 -21.23 0.91
CA GLY A 131 -17.29 -20.38 -0.28
C GLY A 131 -17.14 -18.87 -0.02
N GLU A 132 -17.02 -18.43 1.24
CA GLU A 132 -16.84 -17.01 1.59
C GLU A 132 -15.62 -16.42 0.89
N LEU A 133 -15.79 -15.23 0.29
CA LEU A 133 -14.71 -14.49 -0.36
C LEU A 133 -13.94 -13.67 0.67
N TYR A 134 -12.61 -13.70 0.59
CA TYR A 134 -11.71 -12.94 1.45
C TYR A 134 -12.06 -13.02 2.95
N PRO A 135 -12.15 -14.24 3.52
CA PRO A 135 -12.62 -14.40 4.89
C PRO A 135 -11.76 -13.62 5.88
N LYS A 136 -12.40 -13.01 6.88
CA LYS A 136 -11.73 -12.19 7.89
C LYS A 136 -10.60 -12.97 8.57
N THR A 137 -9.43 -12.35 8.70
CA THR A 137 -8.32 -12.97 9.43
C THR A 137 -8.52 -12.77 10.92
N VAL A 138 -8.40 -13.85 11.68
CA VAL A 138 -8.54 -13.84 13.14
C VAL A 138 -7.31 -14.46 13.79
N LEU A 139 -6.74 -13.73 14.75
CA LEU A 139 -5.70 -14.26 15.63
C LEU A 139 -6.37 -15.01 16.78
N LYS A 140 -6.03 -16.29 16.95
CA LYS A 140 -6.47 -17.11 18.08
C LYS A 140 -5.23 -17.63 18.79
N GLY A 141 -5.04 -17.23 20.04
CA GLY A 141 -3.89 -17.57 20.88
C GLY A 141 -4.11 -17.07 22.29
#